data_AF-A0A818N4L7-F1
#
_entry.id   AF-A0A818N4L7-F1
#
_cell.length_a   1.000
_cell.length_b   1.000
_cell.length_c   1.000
_cell.angle_alpha   90.00
_cell.angle_beta   90.00
_cell.angle_gamma   90.00
#
_symmetry.space_group_name_H-M   'P 1'
#
loop_
_entity.id
_entity.type
_entity.pdbx_description
1 polymer ?
#
loop_
_entity_poly.entity_id
_entity_poly.type
_entity_poly.pdbx_seq_one_letter_code
_entity_poly.pdbx_strand_id
1 'polypeptide(L)'
;TKSLQEILCDREIIAQSMQGHLDEGTEPWGVKVERVEIKDVRLPQSMQRSMAAEAEASREARAKVIAAEGEQKASRQLKEAADIIAQSPIALQLRYLQTLTHISAEKNSTIIFPIPIELLSLVKR
;
A
#
# COMPACT_ATOMS: atom_id res chain seq x y z
N THR A 1 -29.96 -11.87 -2.87
CA THR A 1 -30.03 -10.39 -2.86
C THR A 1 -28.63 -9.87 -3.12
N LYS A 2 -28.38 -9.29 -4.30
CA LYS A 2 -27.05 -8.73 -4.64
C LYS A 2 -26.74 -7.56 -3.70
N SER A 3 -25.49 -7.44 -3.24
CA SER A 3 -25.11 -6.34 -2.36
C SER A 3 -25.11 -5.02 -3.12
N LEU A 4 -25.43 -3.93 -2.46
CA LEU A 4 -25.54 -2.63 -3.11
C LEU A 4 -24.17 -2.13 -3.62
N GLN A 5 -23.09 -2.62 -3.00
CA GLN A 5 -21.71 -2.46 -3.46
C GLN A 5 -21.48 -3.08 -4.84
N GLU A 6 -21.96 -4.32 -5.06
CA GLU A 6 -21.91 -5.00 -6.36
C GLU A 6 -22.65 -4.21 -7.43
N ILE A 7 -23.79 -3.58 -7.10
CA ILE A 7 -24.55 -2.77 -8.06
C ILE A 7 -23.76 -1.53 -8.51
N LEU A 8 -22.95 -0.96 -7.61
CA LEU A 8 -22.12 0.19 -7.90
C LEU A 8 -20.83 -0.18 -8.64
N CYS A 9 -20.22 -1.32 -8.32
CA CYS A 9 -19.00 -1.82 -8.96
C CYS A 9 -19.27 -2.44 -10.34
N ASP A 10 -20.40 -3.12 -10.51
CA ASP A 10 -20.70 -3.97 -11.66
C ASP A 10 -21.83 -3.41 -12.53
N ARG A 11 -21.81 -2.10 -12.79
CA ARG A 11 -22.82 -1.41 -13.64
C ARG A 11 -22.99 -2.08 -14.99
N GLU A 12 -21.90 -2.56 -15.57
CA GLU A 12 -21.85 -3.18 -16.89
C GLU A 12 -22.58 -4.53 -16.92
N ILE A 13 -22.35 -5.37 -15.90
CA ILE A 13 -23.02 -6.67 -15.75
C ILE A 13 -24.53 -6.48 -15.56
N ILE A 14 -24.93 -5.47 -14.79
CA ILE A 14 -26.36 -5.19 -14.56
C ILE A 14 -27.01 -4.65 -15.82
N ALA A 15 -26.35 -3.74 -16.53
CA ALA A 15 -26.84 -3.21 -17.80
C ALA A 15 -27.05 -4.34 -18.83
N GLN A 16 -26.10 -5.27 -18.93
CA GLN A 16 -26.20 -6.42 -19.83
C GLN A 16 -27.33 -7.38 -19.43
N SER A 17 -27.48 -7.65 -18.14
CA SER A 17 -28.60 -8.47 -17.63
C SER A 17 -29.95 -7.80 -17.90
N MET A 18 -30.06 -6.48 -17.73
CA MET A 18 -31.28 -5.73 -18.04
C MET A 18 -31.57 -5.70 -19.55
N GLN A 19 -30.54 -5.58 -20.39
CA GLN A 19 -30.70 -5.65 -21.84
C GLN A 19 -31.35 -6.97 -22.25
N GLY A 20 -30.85 -8.11 -21.78
CA GLY A 20 -31.42 -9.41 -22.12
C GLY A 20 -32.88 -9.55 -21.72
N HIS A 21 -33.24 -9.11 -20.51
CA HIS A 21 -34.64 -9.15 -20.04
C HIS A 21 -35.57 -8.20 -20.80
N LEU A 22 -35.07 -7.03 -21.19
CA LEU A 22 -35.87 -6.07 -21.95
C LEU A 22 -36.06 -6.51 -23.39
N ASP A 23 -35.03 -7.06 -24.04
CA ASP A 23 -35.09 -7.54 -25.42
C ASP A 23 -36.11 -8.69 -25.56
N GLU A 24 -36.08 -9.65 -24.64
CA GLU A 24 -37.06 -10.76 -24.57
C GLU A 24 -38.50 -10.24 -24.41
N GLY A 25 -38.69 -9.18 -23.61
CA GLY A 25 -40.01 -8.57 -23.38
C GLY A 25 -40.51 -7.73 -24.56
N THR A 26 -39.62 -7.15 -25.37
CA THR A 26 -39.99 -6.26 -26.49
C THR A 26 -40.03 -6.95 -27.85
N GLU A 27 -39.57 -8.19 -27.93
CA GLU A 27 -39.60 -9.02 -29.14
C GLU A 27 -41.01 -9.19 -29.75
N PRO A 28 -42.11 -9.39 -28.97
CA PRO A 28 -43.46 -9.46 -29.50
C PRO A 28 -43.96 -8.15 -30.15
N TRP A 29 -43.33 -7.02 -29.80
CA TRP A 29 -43.64 -5.71 -30.36
C TRP A 29 -42.76 -5.36 -31.56
N GLY A 30 -41.83 -6.25 -31.94
CA GLY A 30 -40.90 -6.02 -33.05
C GLY A 30 -39.85 -4.95 -32.75
N VAL A 31 -39.60 -4.65 -31.47
CA VAL A 31 -38.61 -3.66 -31.03
C VAL A 31 -37.38 -4.38 -30.50
N LYS A 32 -36.20 -4.05 -31.05
CA LYS A 32 -34.90 -4.60 -30.63
C LYS A 32 -34.19 -3.61 -29.71
N VAL A 33 -33.70 -4.09 -28.56
CA VAL A 33 -32.98 -3.26 -27.59
C VAL A 33 -31.46 -3.36 -27.82
N GLU A 34 -30.86 -2.32 -28.39
CA GLU A 34 -29.42 -2.32 -28.73
C GLU A 34 -28.49 -2.11 -27.51
N ARG A 35 -28.84 -1.20 -26.60
CA ARG A 35 -28.02 -0.88 -25.42
C ARG A 35 -28.88 -0.35 -24.28
N VAL A 36 -28.57 -0.80 -23.07
CA VAL A 36 -29.12 -0.28 -21.82
C VAL A 36 -27.98 0.34 -21.01
N GLU A 37 -28.23 1.51 -20.40
CA GLU A 37 -27.24 2.19 -19.57
C GLU A 37 -27.88 2.76 -18.31
N ILE A 38 -27.21 2.55 -17.18
CA ILE A 38 -27.67 3.06 -15.88
C ILE A 38 -27.19 4.50 -15.75
N LYS A 39 -28.12 5.45 -15.86
CA LYS A 39 -27.82 6.89 -15.76
C LYS A 39 -27.48 7.32 -14.34
N ASP A 40 -28.44 7.25 -13.42
CA ASP A 40 -28.29 7.71 -12.04
C ASP A 40 -28.81 6.69 -11.02
N VAL A 41 -28.03 6.45 -9.97
CA VAL A 41 -28.43 5.67 -8.79
C VAL A 41 -28.37 6.60 -7.58
N ARG A 42 -29.51 6.83 -6.94
CA ARG A 42 -29.60 7.69 -5.74
C ARG A 42 -29.73 6.83 -4.50
N LEU A 43 -28.83 7.06 -3.55
CA LEU A 43 -28.85 6.38 -2.25
C LEU A 43 -29.36 7.30 -1.16
N PRO A 44 -30.11 6.79 -0.17
CA PRO A 44 -30.47 7.55 1.01
C PRO A 44 -29.22 8.02 1.76
N GLN A 45 -29.24 9.25 2.29
CA GLN A 45 -28.08 9.84 2.96
C GLN A 45 -27.61 9.03 4.19
N SER A 46 -28.53 8.38 4.91
CA SER A 46 -28.22 7.52 6.06
C SER A 46 -27.39 6.29 5.66
N MET A 47 -27.74 5.65 4.54
CA MET A 47 -27.03 4.49 4.00
C MET A 47 -25.66 4.89 3.46
N GLN A 48 -25.56 6.02 2.75
CA GLN A 48 -24.29 6.52 2.22
C GLN A 48 -23.26 6.78 3.33
N ARG A 49 -23.69 7.35 4.46
CA ARG A 49 -22.82 7.56 5.63
C ARG A 49 -22.35 6.24 6.25
N SER A 50 -23.25 5.28 6.40
CA SER A 50 -22.93 3.98 6.98
C SER A 50 -21.94 3.20 6.11
N MET A 51 -22.18 3.19 4.80
CA MET A 51 -21.29 2.55 3.81
C MET A 51 -19.92 3.22 3.74
N ALA A 52 -19.87 4.56 3.84
CA ALA A 52 -18.61 5.29 3.90
C ALA A 52 -17.81 4.94 5.17
N ALA A 53 -18.46 4.89 6.34
CA ALA A 53 -17.83 4.53 7.59
C ALA A 53 -17.31 3.08 7.59
N GLU A 54 -18.09 2.14 7.03
CA GLU A 54 -17.66 0.74 6.89
C GLU A 54 -16.47 0.60 5.92
N ALA A 55 -16.52 1.30 4.78
CA ALA A 55 -15.45 1.30 3.80
C ALA A 55 -14.15 1.90 4.35
N GLU A 56 -14.25 2.97 5.15
CA GLU A 56 -13.11 3.59 5.84
C GLU A 56 -12.50 2.64 6.87
N ALA A 57 -13.32 2.04 7.75
CA ALA A 57 -12.86 1.08 8.74
C ALA A 57 -12.17 -0.14 8.10
N SER A 58 -12.75 -0.69 7.03
CA SER A 58 -12.13 -1.79 6.28
C SER A 58 -10.82 -1.37 5.61
N ARG A 59 -10.71 -0.13 5.12
CA ARG A 59 -9.47 0.38 4.52
C ARG A 59 -8.38 0.57 5.57
N GLU A 60 -8.71 1.18 6.70
CA GLU A 60 -7.76 1.37 7.80
C GLU A 60 -7.25 0.05 8.36
N ALA A 61 -8.15 -0.93 8.56
CA ALA A 61 -7.77 -2.26 9.02
C ALA A 61 -6.79 -2.93 8.05
N ARG A 62 -7.09 -2.90 6.75
CA ARG A 62 -6.18 -3.45 5.72
C ARG A 62 -4.86 -2.71 5.67
N ALA A 63 -4.88 -1.37 5.78
CA ALA A 63 -3.65 -0.57 5.79
C ALA A 63 -2.74 -0.93 6.96
N LYS A 64 -3.30 -1.15 8.16
CA LYS A 64 -2.54 -1.60 9.33
C LYS A 64 -1.89 -2.97 9.14
N VAL A 65 -2.61 -3.92 8.55
CA VAL A 65 -2.07 -5.26 8.25
C VAL A 65 -0.90 -5.15 7.27
N ILE A 66 -1.08 -4.41 6.17
CA ILE A 66 -0.03 -4.21 5.16
C ILE A 66 1.20 -3.52 5.76
N ALA A 67 0.99 -2.52 6.63
CA ALA A 67 2.09 -1.84 7.32
C ALA A 67 2.87 -2.79 8.23
N ALA A 68 2.17 -3.59 9.04
CA ALA A 68 2.79 -4.57 9.94
C ALA A 68 3.56 -5.67 9.17
N GLU A 69 2.99 -6.17 8.08
CA GLU A 69 3.67 -7.14 7.20
C GLU A 69 4.91 -6.53 6.53
N GLY A 70 4.80 -5.27 6.07
CA GLY A 70 5.92 -4.51 5.52
C GLY A 70 7.04 -4.33 6.54
N GLU A 71 6.71 -3.97 7.77
CA GLU A 71 7.67 -3.80 8.86
C GLU A 71 8.36 -5.12 9.24
N GLN A 72 7.61 -6.23 9.30
CA GLN A 72 8.17 -7.55 9.56
C GLN A 72 9.15 -7.97 8.46
N LYS A 73 8.79 -7.75 7.19
CA LYS A 73 9.63 -8.09 6.04
C LYS A 73 10.91 -7.24 6.04
N ALA A 74 10.78 -5.93 6.28
CA ALA A 74 11.92 -5.02 6.39
C ALA A 74 12.85 -5.42 7.54
N SER A 75 12.30 -5.73 8.71
CA SER A 75 13.06 -6.17 9.89
C SER A 75 13.85 -7.46 9.62
N ARG A 76 13.24 -8.41 8.92
CA ARG A 76 13.92 -9.67 8.54
C ARG A 76 15.11 -9.41 7.62
N GLN A 77 14.92 -8.56 6.59
CA GLN A 77 15.99 -8.20 5.67
C GLN A 77 17.12 -7.42 6.36
N LEU A 78 16.78 -6.51 7.27
CA LEU A 78 17.76 -5.77 8.07
C LEU A 78 18.57 -6.69 8.98
N LYS A 79 17.92 -7.67 9.62
CA LYS A 79 18.61 -8.68 10.43
C LYS A 79 19.60 -9.48 9.58
N GLU A 80 19.16 -9.99 8.43
CA GLU A 80 20.03 -10.75 7.53
C GLU A 80 21.23 -9.92 7.05
N ALA A 81 21.01 -8.65 6.70
CA ALA A 81 22.09 -7.73 6.36
C ALA A 81 23.06 -7.50 7.54
N ALA A 82 22.55 -7.39 8.77
CA ALA A 82 23.37 -7.24 9.96
C ALA A 82 24.21 -8.50 10.24
N ASP A 83 23.62 -9.69 10.10
CA ASP A 83 24.30 -10.98 10.27
C ASP A 83 25.44 -11.14 9.25
N ILE A 84 25.22 -10.76 7.99
CA ILE A 84 26.26 -10.76 6.95
C ILE A 84 27.40 -9.79 7.28
N ILE A 85 27.08 -8.62 7.83
CA ILE A 85 28.09 -7.63 8.19
C ILE A 85 28.89 -8.06 9.43
N ALA A 86 28.25 -8.73 10.38
CA ALA A 86 28.93 -9.28 11.54
C ALA A 86 29.96 -10.36 11.16
N GLN A 87 29.74 -11.09 10.06
CA GLN A 87 30.70 -12.08 9.56
C GLN A 87 31.99 -11.46 9.00
N SER A 88 31.98 -10.20 8.58
CA SER A 88 33.15 -9.51 8.02
C SER A 88 33.41 -8.18 8.71
N PRO A 89 34.42 -8.09 9.60
CA PRO A 89 34.77 -6.84 10.29
C PRO A 89 35.04 -5.65 9.35
N ILE A 90 35.56 -5.92 8.16
CA ILE A 90 35.83 -4.92 7.12
C ILE A 90 34.53 -4.30 6.57
N ALA A 91 33.42 -5.04 6.55
CA ALA A 91 32.14 -4.53 6.05
C ALA A 91 31.60 -3.38 6.92
N LEU A 92 31.81 -3.45 8.23
CA LEU A 92 31.39 -2.40 9.16
C LEU A 92 32.24 -1.14 8.99
N GLN A 93 33.53 -1.30 8.72
CA GLN A 93 34.43 -0.18 8.41
C GLN A 93 34.10 0.48 7.07
N LEU A 94 33.79 -0.30 6.03
CA LEU A 94 33.32 0.24 4.74
C LEU A 94 32.00 1.01 4.90
N ARG A 95 31.05 0.48 5.68
CA ARG A 95 29.81 1.17 5.98
C ARG A 95 30.07 2.49 6.73
N TYR A 96 30.96 2.48 7.71
CA TYR A 96 31.38 3.70 8.42
C TYR A 96 31.94 4.75 7.46
N LEU A 97 32.83 4.37 6.54
CA LEU A 97 33.38 5.27 5.52
C LEU A 97 32.29 5.81 4.58
N GLN A 98 31.34 4.98 4.15
CA GLN A 98 30.19 5.41 3.33
C GLN A 98 29.31 6.42 4.06
N THR A 99 29.01 6.18 5.35
CA THR A 99 28.26 7.12 6.19
C THR A 99 28.99 8.45 6.30
N LEU A 100 30.32 8.45 6.46
CA LEU A 100 31.12 9.68 6.47
C LEU A 100 31.05 10.43 5.14
N THR A 101 31.10 9.73 3.99
CA THR A 101 30.95 10.38 2.68
C THR A 101 29.56 10.99 2.50
N HIS A 102 28.51 10.33 3.02
CA HIS A 102 27.14 10.83 2.96
C HIS A 102 26.97 12.09 3.82
N ILE A 103 27.46 12.08 5.06
CA ILE A 103 27.42 13.24 5.96
C ILE A 103 28.25 14.41 5.41
N SER A 104 29.42 14.12 4.81
CA SER A 104 30.26 15.15 4.21
C SER A 104 29.63 15.83 2.99
N ALA A 105 28.69 15.16 2.30
CA ALA A 105 27.99 15.74 1.16
C ALA A 105 26.93 16.77 1.58
N GLU A 106 26.40 16.69 2.81
CA GLU A 106 25.34 17.57 3.33
C GLU A 106 25.84 18.95 3.86
N LYS A 107 27.13 19.30 3.70
CA LYS A 107 27.70 20.63 4.01
C LYS A 107 27.51 21.12 5.47
N ASN A 108 27.65 20.27 6.49
CA ASN A 108 27.76 20.73 7.89
C ASN A 108 29.24 20.80 8.32
N SER A 109 29.74 22.00 8.63
CA SER A 109 31.17 22.29 8.85
C SER A 109 31.76 21.82 10.19
N THR A 110 31.02 21.02 10.97
CA THR A 110 31.48 20.48 12.26
C THR A 110 31.20 18.98 12.29
N ILE A 111 32.24 18.18 12.04
CA ILE A 111 32.18 16.72 12.13
C ILE A 111 32.52 16.34 13.56
N ILE A 112 31.52 16.00 14.37
CA ILE A 112 31.75 15.37 15.67
C ILE A 112 32.19 13.94 15.38
N PHE A 113 33.45 13.64 15.68
CA PHE A 113 34.09 12.36 15.39
C PHE A 113 34.04 11.46 16.63
N PRO A 114 33.10 10.50 16.72
CA PRO A 114 33.16 9.49 17.76
C PRO A 114 34.28 8.51 17.41
N ILE A 115 35.44 8.65 18.08
CA ILE A 115 36.52 7.67 17.96
C ILE A 115 36.05 6.38 18.63
N PRO A 116 36.05 5.23 17.94
CA PRO A 116 35.78 3.93 18.55
C PRO A 116 36.74 3.68 19.72
N ILE A 117 36.21 3.20 20.85
CA ILE A 117 36.98 3.03 22.08
C ILE A 117 38.12 2.02 21.87
N GLU A 118 38.00 1.11 20.89
CA GLU A 118 39.09 0.19 20.52
C GLU A 118 40.35 0.93 20.03
N LEU A 119 40.21 2.06 19.32
CA LEU A 119 41.34 2.88 18.85
C LEU A 119 42.04 3.66 19.97
N LEU A 120 41.32 4.02 21.03
CA LEU A 120 41.91 4.66 22.22
C LEU A 120 42.86 3.72 22.97
N SER A 121 42.63 2.40 22.88
CA SER A 121 43.48 1.40 23.52
C SER A 121 44.87 1.27 22.88
N LEU A 122 45.00 1.63 21.59
CA LEU A 122 46.26 1.63 20.84
C LEU A 122 47.18 2.82 21.17
N VAL A 123 46.63 3.90 21.73
CA VAL A 123 47.38 5.09 22.15
C VAL A 123 47.90 4.94 23.58
N LYS A 124 47.40 3.96 24.35
CA LYS A 124 47.78 3.71 25.75
C LYS A 124 49.00 2.79 25.92
N ARG A 125 49.97 2.85 25.00
CA ARG A 125 51.24 2.14 25.12
C ARG A 125 52.34 3.05 25.62
#